data_AF-A0A925R6C9-F1
#
_entry.id   AF-A0A925R6C9-F1
#
_cell.length_a   1.000
_cell.length_b   1.000
_cell.length_c   1.000
_cell.angle_alpha   90.00
_cell.angle_beta   90.00
_cell.angle_gamma   90.00
#
_symmetry.space_group_name_H-M   'P 1'
#
loop_
_entity.id
_entity.type
_entity.pdbx_description
1 polymer ?
#
loop_
_entity_poly.entity_id
_entity_poly.type
_entity_poly.pdbx_seq_one_letter_code
_entity_poly.pdbx_strand_id
1 'polypeptide(L)'
;DSILSVPEINAIQWVQGVGTDLPIMQWIPFIKKIQASGKSLVVDLHPSELEAFIGEMSPEGLMLCMNSSDEEEQQKILKRVEKW
;
A
#
# COMPACT_ATOMS: atom_id res chain seq x y z
N ASP A 1 15.63 -7.16 -5.52
CA ASP A 1 16.23 -6.84 -4.20
C ASP A 1 17.32 -5.80 -4.25
N SER A 2 18.19 -5.76 -5.27
CA SER A 2 19.30 -4.78 -5.34
C SER A 2 18.85 -3.32 -5.17
N ILE A 3 17.63 -2.98 -5.59
CA ILE A 3 17.05 -1.64 -5.37
C ILE A 3 16.85 -1.32 -3.87
N LEU A 4 16.52 -2.31 -3.05
CA LEU A 4 16.30 -2.14 -1.60
C LEU A 4 17.62 -1.89 -0.86
N SER A 5 18.76 -2.32 -1.42
CA SER A 5 20.09 -2.06 -0.85
C SER A 5 20.67 -0.69 -1.19
N VAL A 6 20.03 0.11 -2.05
CA VAL A 6 20.52 1.46 -2.38
C VAL A 6 20.21 2.39 -1.19
N PRO A 7 21.23 2.95 -0.51
CA PRO A 7 21.00 3.77 0.69
C PRO A 7 20.25 5.07 0.39
N GLU A 8 20.44 5.65 -0.80
CA GLU A 8 19.81 6.90 -1.23
C GLU A 8 18.32 6.75 -1.59
N ILE A 9 17.84 5.53 -1.83
CA ILE A 9 16.42 5.29 -2.07
C ILE A 9 15.72 5.14 -0.73
N ASN A 10 14.86 6.08 -0.35
CA ASN A 10 14.15 6.02 0.93
C ASN A 10 12.77 5.38 0.82
N ALA A 11 12.14 5.46 -0.34
CA ALA A 11 10.80 4.94 -0.60
C ALA A 11 10.72 4.24 -1.96
N ILE A 12 9.86 3.24 -2.05
CA ILE A 12 9.47 2.58 -3.29
C ILE A 12 8.03 2.94 -3.59
N GLN A 13 7.70 3.24 -4.85
CA GLN A 13 6.32 3.28 -5.29
C GLN A 13 5.99 1.97 -5.98
N TRP A 14 4.99 1.25 -5.47
CA TRP A 14 4.46 0.05 -6.09
C TRP A 14 3.11 0.35 -6.71
N VAL A 15 3.10 0.44 -8.03
CA VAL A 15 1.90 0.58 -8.85
C VAL A 15 1.72 -0.75 -9.57
N GLN A 16 0.71 -1.54 -9.21
CA GLN A 16 0.43 -2.76 -9.98
C GLN A 16 0.00 -2.42 -11.41
N GLY A 17 0.27 -3.33 -12.33
CA GLY A 17 -0.30 -3.28 -13.67
C GLY A 17 -1.83 -3.44 -13.66
N VAL A 18 -2.42 -3.29 -14.84
CA VAL A 18 -3.85 -3.58 -15.06
C VAL A 18 -4.06 -5.03 -15.49
N GLY A 19 -5.29 -5.53 -15.40
CA GLY A 19 -5.63 -6.88 -15.85
C GLY A 19 -5.25 -7.93 -14.80
N THR A 20 -4.31 -8.83 -15.12
CA THR A 20 -3.93 -9.94 -14.23
C THR A 20 -3.11 -9.51 -13.02
N ASP A 21 -2.56 -8.30 -13.05
CA ASP A 21 -1.77 -7.74 -11.94
C ASP A 21 -2.63 -7.12 -10.84
N LEU A 22 -3.96 -7.08 -11.02
CA LEU A 22 -4.96 -6.79 -9.99
C LEU A 22 -5.48 -8.12 -9.39
N PRO A 23 -5.85 -8.17 -8.10
CA PRO A 23 -5.81 -7.11 -7.05
C PRO A 23 -4.39 -6.85 -6.51
N ILE A 24 -4.18 -5.77 -5.74
CA ILE A 24 -2.89 -5.54 -5.07
C ILE A 24 -2.55 -6.65 -4.08
N MET A 25 -3.57 -7.32 -3.55
CA MET A 25 -3.43 -8.34 -2.52
C MET A 25 -2.51 -9.49 -2.94
N GLN A 26 -2.37 -9.77 -4.24
CA GLN A 26 -1.43 -10.77 -4.73
C GLN A 26 0.05 -10.38 -4.51
N TRP A 27 0.32 -9.09 -4.39
CA TRP A 27 1.66 -8.52 -4.18
C TRP A 27 2.02 -8.38 -2.70
N ILE A 28 1.14 -8.74 -1.76
CA ILE A 28 1.41 -8.67 -0.30
C ILE A 28 2.75 -9.31 0.08
N PRO A 29 3.14 -10.52 -0.40
CA PRO A 29 4.44 -11.08 -0.07
C PRO A 29 5.62 -10.19 -0.47
N PHE A 30 5.50 -9.49 -1.61
CA PHE A 30 6.52 -8.57 -2.10
C PHE A 30 6.52 -7.24 -1.32
N ILE A 31 5.34 -6.69 -1.05
CA ILE A 31 5.14 -5.45 -0.27
C ILE A 31 5.70 -5.63 1.15
N LYS A 32 5.43 -6.78 1.80
CA LYS A 32 6.02 -7.14 3.11
C LYS A 32 7.55 -7.15 3.08
N LYS A 33 8.14 -7.62 1.98
CA LYS A 33 9.59 -7.63 1.81
C LYS A 33 10.18 -6.21 1.75
N ILE A 34 9.49 -5.28 1.09
CA ILE A 34 9.90 -3.87 1.06
C ILE A 34 9.81 -3.29 2.46
N GLN A 35 8.69 -3.46 3.16
CA GLN A 35 8.51 -2.95 4.51
C GLN A 35 9.57 -3.51 5.48
N ALA A 36 9.87 -4.82 5.40
CA ALA A 36 10.90 -5.47 6.21
C ALA A 36 12.32 -4.94 5.93
N SER A 37 12.57 -4.32 4.77
CA SER A 37 13.86 -3.67 4.48
C SER A 37 14.02 -2.30 5.14
N GLY A 38 12.97 -1.79 5.81
CA GLY A 38 12.96 -0.47 6.44
C GLY A 38 12.78 0.69 5.45
N LYS A 39 12.52 0.39 4.17
CA LYS A 39 12.17 1.39 3.16
C LYS A 39 10.68 1.72 3.26
N SER A 40 10.34 2.99 3.05
CA SER A 40 8.94 3.40 2.93
C SER A 40 8.34 2.88 1.62
N LEU A 41 7.02 2.76 1.57
CA LEU A 41 6.31 2.24 0.42
C LEU A 41 5.04 3.05 0.13
N VAL A 42 4.90 3.46 -1.12
CA VAL A 42 3.68 4.05 -1.66
C VAL A 42 2.92 2.97 -2.42
N VAL A 43 1.63 2.83 -2.12
CA VAL A 43 0.77 1.73 -2.58
C VAL A 43 -0.45 2.31 -3.26
N ASP A 44 -0.70 1.95 -4.52
CA ASP A 44 -1.98 2.21 -5.19
C ASP A 44 -2.99 1.11 -4.82
N LEU A 45 -3.99 1.46 -4.02
CA LEU A 45 -4.91 0.53 -3.37
C LEU A 45 -6.34 0.86 -3.79
N HIS A 46 -7.12 -0.14 -4.21
CA HIS A 46 -8.54 0.06 -4.42
C HIS A 46 -9.26 0.10 -3.06
N PRO A 47 -10.23 1.01 -2.82
CA PRO A 47 -10.93 1.09 -1.54
C PRO A 47 -11.51 -0.23 -1.02
N SER A 48 -11.99 -1.10 -1.93
CA SER A 48 -12.53 -2.42 -1.57
C SER A 48 -11.50 -3.39 -0.98
N GLU A 49 -10.21 -3.12 -1.15
CA GLU A 49 -9.10 -3.96 -0.68
C GLU A 49 -8.59 -3.52 0.70
N LEU A 50 -9.03 -2.35 1.20
CA LEU A 50 -8.49 -1.71 2.40
C LEU A 50 -8.47 -2.63 3.62
N GLU A 51 -9.59 -3.27 3.96
CA GLU A 51 -9.66 -4.13 5.15
C GLU A 51 -8.76 -5.36 5.07
N ALA A 52 -8.63 -5.94 3.87
CA ALA A 52 -7.74 -7.08 3.67
C ALA A 52 -6.26 -6.65 3.76
N PHE A 53 -5.94 -5.49 3.18
CA PHE A 53 -4.59 -4.94 3.16
C PHE A 53 -4.08 -4.59 4.56
N ILE A 54 -4.88 -3.89 5.36
CA ILE A 54 -4.51 -3.51 6.74
C ILE A 54 -4.46 -4.69 7.71
N GLY A 55 -5.12 -5.80 7.39
CA GLY A 55 -4.97 -7.06 8.14
C GLY A 55 -3.62 -7.74 7.93
N GLU A 56 -2.96 -7.46 6.80
CA GLU A 56 -1.69 -8.07 6.43
C GLU A 56 -0.47 -7.17 6.68
N MET A 57 -0.67 -5.86 6.75
CA MET A 57 0.39 -4.85 6.78
C MET A 57 0.34 -4.03 8.06
N SER A 58 1.50 -3.49 8.47
CA SER A 58 1.55 -2.48 9.54
C SER A 58 1.63 -1.07 8.94
N PRO A 59 1.10 -0.02 9.60
CA PRO A 59 1.02 1.31 8.99
C PRO A 59 2.37 2.01 8.84
N GLU A 60 3.41 1.58 9.55
CA GLU A 60 4.71 2.26 9.58
C GLU A 60 5.39 2.25 8.21
N GLY A 61 5.72 3.45 7.73
CA GLY A 61 6.41 3.64 6.46
C GLY A 61 5.51 3.47 5.22
N LEU A 62 4.19 3.33 5.39
CA LEU A 62 3.25 3.19 4.27
C LEU A 62 2.55 4.52 3.93
N MET A 63 2.41 4.77 2.64
CA MET A 63 1.52 5.80 2.08
C MET A 63 0.50 5.12 1.16
N LEU A 64 -0.78 5.18 1.54
CA LEU A 64 -1.86 4.64 0.72
C LEU A 64 -2.35 5.70 -0.27
N CYS A 65 -2.31 5.37 -1.55
CA CYS A 65 -2.97 6.11 -2.62
C CYS A 65 -4.26 5.37 -2.95
N MET A 66 -5.41 5.98 -2.65
CA MET A 66 -6.72 5.42 -2.95
C MET A 66 -7.55 6.46 -3.69
N ASN A 67 -8.18 6.06 -4.79
CA ASN A 67 -9.10 6.90 -5.53
C ASN A 67 -10.54 6.56 -5.16
N SER A 68 -11.33 7.59 -4.86
CA SER A 68 -12.79 7.50 -4.73
C SER A 68 -13.42 8.80 -5.24
N SER A 69 -14.52 8.70 -5.98
CA SER A 69 -15.31 9.85 -6.42
C SER A 69 -16.43 10.23 -5.43
N ASP A 70 -16.60 9.47 -4.36
CA ASP A 70 -17.63 9.69 -3.33
C ASP A 70 -17.00 10.26 -2.06
N GLU A 71 -17.39 11.48 -1.70
CA GLU A 71 -16.91 12.16 -0.49
C GLU A 71 -17.24 11.36 0.79
N GLU A 72 -18.39 10.68 0.85
CA GLU A 72 -18.75 9.89 2.02
C GLU A 72 -17.82 8.68 2.19
N GLU A 73 -17.46 8.03 1.08
CA GLU A 73 -16.49 6.94 1.07
C GLU A 73 -15.10 7.44 1.47
N GLN A 74 -14.64 8.58 0.95
CA GLN A 74 -13.38 9.20 1.36
C GLN A 74 -13.32 9.44 2.87
N GLN A 75 -14.40 9.98 3.46
CA GLN A 75 -14.47 10.20 4.91
C GLN A 75 -14.47 8.90 5.72
N LYS A 76 -15.11 7.83 5.21
CA LYS A 76 -15.07 6.50 5.84
C LYS A 76 -13.66 5.91 5.82
N ILE A 77 -12.97 6.03 4.69
CA ILE A 77 -11.57 5.59 4.53
C ILE A 77 -10.68 6.30 5.55
N LEU A 78 -10.76 7.63 5.64
CA LEU A 78 -9.96 8.42 6.60
C LEU A 78 -10.19 7.96 8.05
N LYS A 79 -11.45 7.87 8.49
CA LYS A 79 -11.80 7.38 9.83
C LYS A 79 -11.35 5.95 10.10
N ARG A 80 -11.21 5.13 9.05
CA ARG A 80 -10.76 3.75 9.18
C ARG A 80 -9.24 3.66 9.32
N VAL A 81 -8.49 4.42 8.53
CA VAL A 81 -7.01 4.44 8.60
C VAL A 81 -6.52 5.15 9.87
N GLU A 82 -7.28 6.10 10.43
CA GLU A 82 -6.98 6.70 11.75
C GLU A 82 -6.95 5.69 12.91
N LYS A 83 -7.60 4.54 12.74
CA LYS A 83 -7.67 3.47 13.75
C LYS A 83 -6.70 2.31 13.46
N TRP A 84 -5.98 2.38 12.36
CA TRP A 84 -4.98 1.39 11.96
C TRP A 84 -3.61 1.82 12.51
#